data_AF-A0A956R2R3-F1
#
_entry.id   AF-A0A956R2R3-F1
#
_cell.length_a   1.000
_cell.length_b   1.000
_cell.length_c   1.000
_cell.angle_alpha   90.00
_cell.angle_beta   90.00
_cell.angle_gamma   90.00
#
_symmetry.space_group_name_H-M   'P 1'
#
loop_
_entity.id
_entity.type
_entity.pdbx_description
1 polymer ?
#
loop_
_entity_poly.entity_id
_entity_poly.type
_entity_poly.pdbx_seq_one_letter_code
_entity_poly.pdbx_strand_id
1 'polypeptide(L)' 'PFGGGPRRCIGAAFASFEMKIVLSEFLNHASLRVEPDYHPTVARRAITLCAKGGVPVRLLAPVADPDHPLAPEHRP' A
#
# COMPACT_ATOMS: atom_id res chain seq x y z
N PRO A 1 0.65 15.74 4.44
CA PRO A 1 1.14 14.50 5.11
C PRO A 1 2.66 14.44 5.40
N PHE A 2 3.52 15.15 4.67
CA PHE A 2 4.98 14.98 4.76
C PHE A 2 5.73 16.12 5.50
N GLY A 3 5.06 16.78 6.44
CA GLY A 3 5.57 17.98 7.11
C GLY A 3 5.57 19.22 6.20
N GLY A 4 6.40 20.23 6.52
CA GLY A 4 6.50 21.49 5.79
C GLY A 4 7.77 22.29 6.12
N GLY A 5 8.06 23.32 5.33
CA GLY A 5 9.22 24.20 5.53
C GLY A 5 10.58 23.50 5.39
N PRO A 6 11.64 24.03 6.04
CA PRO A 6 13.01 23.47 5.95
C PRO A 6 13.17 22.04 6.48
N ARG A 7 12.19 21.55 7.26
CA ARG A 7 12.19 20.22 7.89
C ARG A 7 11.17 19.26 7.25
N ARG A 8 10.67 19.57 6.05
CA ARG A 8 9.81 18.66 5.29
C ARG A 8 10.56 17.36 4.99
N CYS A 9 9.82 16.26 4.89
CA CYS A 9 10.39 14.98 4.45
C CYS A 9 11.00 15.12 3.05
N ILE A 10 12.30 14.83 2.92
CA ILE A 10 13.00 14.81 1.64
C ILE A 10 12.47 13.70 0.72
N GLY A 11 11.99 12.60 1.30
CA GLY A 11 11.39 11.48 0.59
C GLY A 11 9.92 11.66 0.21
N ALA A 12 9.32 12.85 0.37
CA ALA A 12 7.89 13.05 0.15
C ALA A 12 7.42 12.66 -1.25
N ALA A 13 8.18 13.02 -2.29
CA ALA A 13 7.86 12.68 -3.68
C ALA A 13 8.02 11.17 -3.92
N PHE A 14 9.11 10.58 -3.42
CA PHE A 14 9.39 9.15 -3.52
C PHE A 14 8.29 8.31 -2.87
N ALA A 15 7.98 8.56 -1.59
CA ALA A 15 6.95 7.83 -0.86
C ALA A 15 5.57 7.94 -1.52
N SER A 16 5.24 9.12 -2.08
CA SER A 16 3.98 9.30 -2.80
C SER A 16 3.94 8.49 -4.09
N PHE A 17 5.05 8.40 -4.82
CA PHE A 17 5.14 7.64 -6.06
C PHE A 17 5.11 6.13 -5.78
N GLU A 18 5.88 5.67 -4.79
CA GLU A 18 5.89 4.28 -4.34
C GLU A 18 4.50 3.81 -3.92
N MET A 19 3.78 4.59 -3.10
CA MET A 19 2.42 4.23 -2.69
C MET A 19 1.41 4.20 -3.84
N LYS A 20 1.60 5.01 -4.89
CA LYS A 20 0.78 4.90 -6.10
C LYS A 20 1.02 3.57 -6.82
N ILE A 21 2.28 3.15 -6.96
CA ILE A 21 2.61 1.86 -7.57
C ILE A 21 2.01 0.71 -6.77
N VAL A 22 2.21 0.69 -5.44
CA VAL A 22 1.65 -0.37 -4.57
C VAL A 22 0.12 -0.43 -4.67
N LEU A 23 -0.55 0.72 -4.68
CA LEU A 23 -2.01 0.75 -4.83
C LEU A 23 -2.47 0.30 -6.22
N SER A 24 -1.78 0.73 -7.29
CA SER A 24 -2.06 0.26 -8.65
C SER A 24 -1.93 -1.26 -8.75
N GLU A 25 -0.88 -1.83 -8.15
CA GLU A 25 -0.65 -3.28 -8.13
C GLU A 25 -1.82 -4.01 -7.47
N PHE A 26 -2.23 -3.54 -6.28
CA PHE A 26 -3.34 -4.16 -5.58
C PHE A 26 -4.67 -4.03 -6.33
N LEU A 27 -4.96 -2.86 -6.89
CA LEU A 27 -6.23 -2.61 -7.58
C LEU A 27 -6.35 -3.36 -8.90
N ASN A 28 -5.25 -3.56 -9.63
CA ASN A 28 -5.26 -4.22 -10.93
C ASN A 28 -5.08 -5.74 -10.84
N HIS A 29 -4.42 -6.24 -9.79
CA HIS A 29 -4.03 -7.66 -9.73
C HIS A 29 -4.57 -8.43 -8.53
N ALA A 30 -5.20 -7.77 -7.55
CA ALA A 30 -5.67 -8.44 -6.33
C ALA A 30 -7.10 -8.05 -5.93
N SER A 31 -7.98 -9.05 -5.81
CA SER A 31 -9.27 -8.87 -5.16
C SER A 31 -9.10 -9.11 -3.67
N LEU A 32 -9.10 -8.04 -2.88
CA LEU A 32 -8.83 -8.07 -1.44
C LEU A 32 -10.10 -7.77 -0.63
N ARG A 33 -10.29 -8.48 0.48
CA ARG A 33 -11.36 -8.21 1.44
C ARG A 33 -10.84 -8.26 2.87
N VAL A 34 -11.16 -7.24 3.65
CA VAL A 34 -10.91 -7.23 5.10
C VAL A 34 -11.91 -8.15 5.79
N GLU A 35 -11.51 -8.79 6.89
CA GLU A 35 -12.42 -9.57 7.72
C GLU A 35 -13.70 -8.79 8.06
N PRO A 36 -14.90 -9.41 7.95
CA PRO A 36 -16.13 -8.82 8.47
C PRO A 36 -15.96 -8.42 9.94
N ASP A 37 -16.55 -7.28 10.32
CA ASP A 37 -16.54 -6.74 11.68
C ASP A 37 -15.15 -6.39 12.26
N TYR A 38 -14.10 -6.36 11.42
CA TYR A 38 -12.79 -5.88 11.84
C TYR A 38 -12.79 -4.37 12.09
N HIS A 39 -12.49 -3.98 13.32
CA HIS A 39 -12.36 -2.59 13.74
C HIS A 39 -10.91 -2.29 14.17
N PRO A 40 -10.18 -1.42 13.45
CA PRO A 40 -8.78 -1.17 13.77
C PRO A 40 -8.63 -0.37 15.07
N THR A 41 -7.84 -0.88 16.00
CA THR A 41 -7.33 -0.08 17.13
C THR A 41 -5.97 0.51 16.74
N VAL A 42 -5.83 1.83 16.75
CA VAL A 42 -4.55 2.49 16.43
C VAL A 42 -3.54 2.29 17.56
N ALA A 43 -2.31 1.91 17.22
CA ALA A 43 -1.17 1.83 18.12
C ALA A 43 0.07 2.48 17.47
N ARG A 44 1.02 2.89 18.30
CA ARG A 44 2.34 3.35 17.84
C ARG A 44 3.28 2.15 17.67
N ARG A 45 3.95 2.06 16.52
CA ARG A 45 5.05 1.12 16.27
C ARG A 45 6.28 1.95 15.90
N ALA A 46 7.20 2.10 16.86
CA ALA A 46 8.26 3.10 16.78
C ALA A 46 7.67 4.50 16.49
N ILE A 47 8.10 5.13 15.39
CA ILE A 47 7.68 6.49 15.01
C ILE A 47 6.42 6.54 14.15
N THR A 48 5.85 5.39 13.76
CA THR A 48 4.65 5.32 12.89
C THR A 48 3.42 4.89 13.67
N LEU A 49 2.24 5.28 13.16
CA LEU A 49 0.95 4.78 13.62
C LEU A 49 0.58 3.56 12.78
N CYS A 50 0.12 2.50 13.44
CA CYS A 50 -0.26 1.23 12.82
C CYS A 50 -1.54 0.67 13.46
N ALA A 51 -2.20 -0.26 12.78
CA ALA A 51 -3.24 -1.07 13.41
C ALA A 51 -2.62 -2.07 14.39
N LYS A 52 -3.09 -2.07 15.64
CA LYS A 52 -2.67 -3.02 16.68
C LYS A 52 -3.06 -4.43 16.24
N GLY A 53 -2.08 -5.32 16.14
CA GLY A 53 -2.29 -6.70 15.68
C GLY A 53 -2.36 -6.88 14.16
N GLY A 54 -2.10 -5.84 13.37
CA GLY A 54 -2.16 -5.88 11.91
C GLY A 54 -3.58 -5.70 11.37
N VAL A 55 -3.77 -5.91 10.06
CA VAL A 55 -5.09 -5.86 9.39
C VAL A 55 -5.31 -7.22 8.73
N PRO A 56 -6.29 -8.02 9.16
CA PRO A 56 -6.56 -9.31 8.56
C PRO A 56 -7.26 -9.12 7.21
N VAL A 57 -6.53 -9.39 6.13
CA VAL A 57 -6.99 -9.26 4.74
C VAL A 57 -6.96 -10.63 4.08
N ARG A 58 -8.04 -10.97 3.36
CA ARG A 58 -8.13 -12.14 2.50
C ARG A 58 -7.95 -11.75 1.04
N LEU A 59 -7.12 -12.50 0.32
CA LEU A 59 -7.08 -12.52 -1.14
C LEU A 59 -8.21 -13.44 -1.63
N LEU A 60 -9.19 -12.88 -2.32
CA LEU A 60 -10.35 -13.62 -2.85
C LEU A 60 -10.01 -14.28 -4.19
N ALA A 61 -9.32 -13.55 -5.06
CA ALA A 61 -8.78 -14.03 -6.32
C ALA A 61 -7.72 -13.04 -6.82
N PRO A 62 -6.72 -13.49 -7.60
CA PRO A 62 -6.01 -12.60 -8.50
C PRO A 62 -7.02 -11.96 -9.45
N VAL A 63 -6.93 -10.64 -9.64
CA VAL A 63 -7.66 -9.97 -10.72
C VAL A 63 -6.90 -10.30 -12.00
N ALA A 64 -7.56 -10.92 -12.97
CA ALA A 64 -6.96 -11.14 -14.28
C ALA A 64 -6.88 -9.78 -14.99
N ASP A 65 -5.67 -9.30 -15.27
CA ASP A 65 -5.45 -8.12 -16.09
C ASP A 65 -4.79 -8.52 -17.42
N PRO A 66 -5.49 -8.40 -18.56
CA PRO A 66 -4.95 -8.67 -19.90
C PRO A 66 -4.03 -7.58 -20.46
N ASP A 67 -3.92 -6.40 -19.83
CA ASP A 67 -3.23 -5.23 -20.42
C ASP A 67 -2.10 -4.66 -19.52
N HIS A 68 -1.50 -5.46 -18.65
CA HIS A 68 -0.49 -4.96 -17.70
C HIS A 68 0.77 -4.36 -18.38
N PRO A 69 1.01 -3.03 -18.30
CA PRO A 69 2.14 -2.38 -18.96
C PRO A 69 3.40 -2.28 -18.08
N LEU A 70 3.35 -2.78 -16.84
CA LEU A 70 4.48 -2.81 -15.89
C LEU A 70 4.91 -4.23 -15.53
N ALA A 71 4.50 -5.23 -16.33
CA ALA A 71 5.07 -6.58 -16.22
C ALA A 71 6.59 -6.44 -16.22
N PRO A 72 7.31 -7.05 -15.27
CA PRO A 72 8.71 -6.75 -15.04
C PRO A 72 9.44 -6.93 -16.36
N GLU A 73 9.89 -5.80 -16.93
CA GLU A 73 10.67 -5.81 -18.16
C GLU A 73 11.85 -6.72 -17.89
N HIS A 74 11.86 -7.87 -18.57
CA HIS A 74 12.89 -8.89 -18.45
C HIS A 74 14.23 -8.23 -18.76
N ARG A 75 14.97 -7.83 -17.71
CA ARG A 75 16.32 -7.31 -17.83
C ARG A 75 17.27 -8.51 -17.75
N PRO A 76 18.10 -8.76 -18.79
CA PRO A 76 19.08 -9.83 -18.78
C PRO A 76 20.14 -9.63 -17.69
#